data_AF-A0A5C3QCG8-F1
#
_entry.id   AF-A0A5C3QCG8-F1
#
_cell.length_a   1.000
_cell.length_b   1.000
_cell.length_c   1.000
_cell.angle_alpha   90.00
_cell.angle_beta   90.00
_cell.angle_gamma   90.00
#
_symmetry.space_group_name_H-M   'P 1'
#
loop_
_entity.id
_entity.type
_entity.pdbx_description
1 polymer ?
#
loop_
_entity_poly.entity_id
_entity_poly.type
_entity_poly.pdbx_seq_one_letter_code
_entity_poly.pdbx_strand_id
1 'polypeptide(L)'
;MQTPAYWSCIPFDARNHIAEVLSRTKIHPLSIRLRVPDHDFKTIRIRAALREHLPALLDGHRLEELHVDGELSAYGGQKRTLPLHVLSSASRALRHLHLKYVYVDWKSLAESKLHIHNLLSLHLEHLNPPLPAEAVWHLISSSPALETITMRSALPDDFEPPVVQETQWVSLANLQSINVCGTLQASVYLLLWISLPVNPRITLEIRDHPATLEDNDKLFITRLPEVCRIFRRNKSVRKYKEVSLSVEDDSVVVKMGDAGFSTDSTARNFAKDVSKQWGVQLVLPDPAFAVI
;
A
#
# COMPACT_ATOMS: atom_id res chain seq x y z
N MET A 1 -14.59 1.28 -35.10
CA MET A 1 -14.31 -0.12 -34.71
C MET A 1 -13.72 -0.09 -33.30
N GLN A 2 -14.24 -0.88 -32.35
CA GLN A 2 -13.65 -0.97 -31.02
C GLN A 2 -12.47 -1.96 -31.05
N THR A 3 -11.32 -1.57 -30.47
CA THR A 3 -10.11 -2.42 -30.42
C THR A 3 -10.17 -3.38 -29.24
N PRO A 4 -9.43 -4.51 -29.25
CA PRO A 4 -9.34 -5.40 -28.09
C PRO A 4 -8.90 -4.69 -26.79
N ALA A 5 -8.01 -3.70 -26.89
CA ALA A 5 -7.56 -2.88 -25.77
C ALA A 5 -8.68 -2.05 -25.12
N TYR A 6 -9.68 -1.63 -25.91
CA TYR A 6 -10.86 -0.97 -25.35
C TYR A 6 -11.64 -1.92 -24.44
N TRP A 7 -11.78 -3.19 -24.84
CA TRP A 7 -12.54 -4.20 -24.10
C TRP A 7 -11.85 -4.66 -22.82
N SER A 8 -10.51 -4.63 -22.76
CA SER A 8 -9.76 -5.01 -21.56
C SER A 8 -9.86 -4.00 -20.41
N CYS A 9 -10.28 -2.77 -20.68
CA CYS A 9 -10.41 -1.71 -19.67
C CYS A 9 -11.83 -1.56 -19.11
N ILE A 10 -12.80 -2.34 -19.61
CA ILE A 10 -14.19 -2.23 -19.17
C ILE A 10 -14.31 -2.86 -17.77
N PRO A 11 -14.74 -2.10 -16.74
CA PRO A 11 -14.98 -2.66 -15.42
C PRO A 11 -16.00 -3.79 -15.49
N PHE A 12 -15.70 -4.91 -14.83
CA PHE A 12 -16.62 -6.04 -14.77
C PHE A 12 -17.79 -5.71 -13.83
N ASP A 13 -18.92 -5.31 -14.40
CA ASP A 13 -20.21 -5.44 -13.71
C ASP A 13 -20.78 -6.83 -14.06
N ALA A 14 -21.31 -7.53 -13.05
CA ALA A 14 -21.87 -8.87 -13.22
C ALA A 14 -23.12 -8.92 -14.12
N ARG A 15 -23.61 -7.77 -14.59
CA ARG A 15 -24.84 -7.63 -15.37
C ARG A 15 -24.66 -7.77 -16.89
N ASN A 16 -23.98 -8.84 -17.33
CA ASN A 16 -24.16 -9.48 -18.66
C ASN A 16 -23.21 -9.17 -19.83
N HIS A 17 -21.88 -9.04 -19.66
CA HIS A 17 -20.97 -9.05 -20.83
C HIS A 17 -19.65 -9.80 -20.63
N ILE A 18 -19.49 -10.64 -19.60
CA ILE A 18 -18.19 -11.32 -19.33
C ILE A 18 -17.77 -12.19 -20.53
N ALA A 19 -18.64 -13.05 -21.02
CA ALA A 19 -18.35 -13.90 -22.18
C ALA A 19 -18.01 -13.07 -23.43
N GLU A 20 -18.72 -11.96 -23.64
CA GLU A 20 -18.46 -11.06 -24.77
C GLU A 20 -17.09 -10.35 -24.63
N VAL A 21 -16.79 -9.78 -23.46
CA VAL A 21 -15.49 -9.16 -23.15
C VAL A 21 -14.36 -10.17 -23.35
N LEU A 22 -14.50 -11.40 -22.84
CA LEU A 22 -13.51 -12.45 -23.01
C LEU A 22 -13.31 -12.81 -24.50
N SER A 23 -14.39 -12.93 -25.26
CA SER A 23 -14.32 -13.24 -26.70
C SER A 23 -13.64 -12.13 -27.52
N ARG A 24 -13.84 -10.86 -27.12
CA ARG A 24 -13.33 -9.69 -27.84
C ARG A 24 -11.90 -9.30 -27.44
N THR A 25 -11.49 -9.57 -26.21
CA THR A 25 -10.12 -9.32 -25.73
C THR A 25 -9.11 -10.32 -26.31
N LYS A 26 -9.52 -11.53 -26.67
CA LYS A 26 -8.66 -12.58 -27.29
C LYS A 26 -7.42 -12.89 -26.45
N ILE A 27 -6.25 -12.38 -26.86
CA ILE A 27 -4.95 -12.58 -26.21
C ILE A 27 -4.48 -11.31 -25.49
N HIS A 28 -5.25 -10.22 -25.52
CA HIS A 28 -4.84 -8.98 -24.86
C HIS A 28 -4.81 -9.16 -23.34
N PRO A 29 -3.92 -8.40 -22.67
CA PRO A 29 -3.93 -8.29 -21.23
C PRO A 29 -5.30 -7.88 -20.70
N LEU A 30 -5.63 -8.36 -19.52
CA LEU A 30 -6.91 -8.13 -18.85
C LEU A 30 -6.69 -7.22 -17.64
N SER A 31 -7.54 -6.20 -17.53
CA SER A 31 -7.71 -5.43 -16.29
C SER A 31 -9.05 -5.81 -15.67
N ILE A 32 -9.01 -6.45 -14.52
CA ILE A 32 -10.21 -6.89 -13.81
C ILE A 32 -10.46 -5.98 -12.62
N ARG A 33 -11.68 -5.45 -12.52
CA ARG A 33 -12.16 -4.69 -11.36
C ARG A 33 -13.40 -5.35 -10.81
N LEU A 34 -13.29 -5.96 -9.64
CA LEU A 34 -14.37 -6.65 -8.94
C LEU A 34 -14.78 -5.81 -7.74
N ARG A 35 -16.01 -5.30 -7.77
CA ARG A 35 -16.66 -4.78 -6.57
C ARG A 35 -17.54 -5.88 -6.01
N VAL A 36 -17.19 -6.37 -4.83
CA VAL A 36 -17.99 -7.38 -4.12
C VAL A 36 -19.04 -6.60 -3.31
N PRO A 37 -20.36 -6.77 -3.50
CA PRO A 37 -21.37 -6.12 -2.67
C PRO A 37 -21.65 -6.90 -1.38
N ASP A 38 -22.16 -6.22 -0.35
CA ASP A 38 -22.27 -6.76 1.01
C ASP A 38 -23.24 -7.92 1.20
N HIS A 39 -24.49 -7.80 0.78
CA HIS A 39 -25.50 -8.77 1.24
C HIS A 39 -26.70 -8.97 0.30
N ASP A 40 -26.50 -8.93 -1.01
CA ASP A 40 -27.63 -9.03 -1.95
C ASP A 40 -27.69 -10.38 -2.70
N PHE A 41 -28.89 -10.80 -3.11
CA PHE A 41 -29.12 -11.90 -4.06
C PHE A 41 -28.30 -11.74 -5.34
N LYS A 42 -27.94 -10.49 -5.67
CA LYS A 42 -27.00 -10.18 -6.74
C LYS A 42 -25.65 -10.87 -6.53
N THR A 43 -25.10 -10.91 -5.31
CA THR A 43 -23.83 -11.55 -4.98
C THR A 43 -23.80 -13.02 -5.37
N ILE A 44 -24.93 -13.74 -5.24
CA ILE A 44 -25.03 -15.15 -5.67
C ILE A 44 -24.90 -15.26 -7.19
N ARG A 45 -25.59 -14.39 -7.95
CA ARG A 45 -25.49 -14.36 -9.42
C ARG A 45 -24.10 -13.93 -9.88
N ILE A 46 -23.50 -12.91 -9.25
CA ILE A 46 -22.12 -12.49 -9.52
C ILE A 46 -21.16 -13.67 -9.29
N ARG A 47 -21.27 -14.35 -8.14
CA ARG A 47 -20.41 -15.50 -7.81
C ARG A 47 -20.60 -16.65 -8.79
N ALA A 48 -21.82 -16.95 -9.21
CA ALA A 48 -22.09 -17.99 -10.20
C ALA A 48 -21.49 -17.66 -11.57
N ALA A 49 -21.72 -16.45 -12.08
CA ALA A 49 -21.18 -16.00 -13.36
C ALA A 49 -19.65 -15.88 -13.34
N LEU A 50 -19.09 -15.36 -12.23
CA LEU A 50 -17.64 -15.31 -12.04
C LEU A 50 -17.06 -16.71 -11.96
N ARG A 51 -17.71 -17.67 -11.29
CA ARG A 51 -17.20 -19.05 -11.17
C ARG A 51 -17.02 -19.72 -12.53
N GLU A 52 -17.95 -19.52 -13.46
CA GLU A 52 -17.86 -20.08 -14.81
C GLU A 52 -16.69 -19.50 -15.62
N HIS A 53 -16.42 -18.20 -15.46
CA HIS A 53 -15.41 -17.49 -16.23
C HIS A 53 -14.09 -17.26 -15.49
N LEU A 54 -14.01 -17.65 -14.21
CA LEU A 54 -12.88 -17.42 -13.32
C LEU A 54 -11.56 -17.91 -13.91
N PRO A 55 -11.47 -19.14 -14.48
CA PRO A 55 -10.22 -19.62 -15.04
C PRO A 55 -9.71 -18.75 -16.21
N ALA A 56 -10.60 -18.21 -17.04
CA ALA A 56 -10.24 -17.37 -18.17
C ALA A 56 -9.90 -15.94 -17.75
N LEU A 57 -10.58 -15.43 -16.73
CA LEU A 57 -10.32 -14.12 -16.12
C LEU A 57 -8.98 -14.11 -15.37
N LEU A 58 -8.66 -15.21 -14.71
CA LEU A 58 -7.45 -15.37 -13.91
C LEU A 58 -6.34 -16.08 -14.69
N ASP A 59 -6.39 -16.03 -16.02
CA ASP A 59 -5.31 -16.56 -16.85
C ASP A 59 -4.00 -15.85 -16.49
N GLY A 60 -3.06 -16.65 -15.97
CA GLY A 60 -1.74 -16.24 -15.50
C GLY A 60 -0.84 -15.61 -16.57
N HIS A 61 -1.24 -15.62 -17.84
CA HIS A 61 -0.52 -14.99 -18.94
C HIS A 61 -1.15 -13.66 -19.38
N ARG A 62 -2.37 -13.38 -18.93
CA ARG A 62 -3.17 -12.26 -19.43
C ARG A 62 -3.53 -11.26 -18.35
N LEU A 63 -3.72 -11.69 -17.11
CA LEU A 63 -4.14 -10.77 -16.04
C LEU A 63 -3.01 -9.78 -15.72
N GLU A 64 -3.21 -8.50 -16.09
CA GLU A 64 -2.24 -7.40 -15.88
C GLU A 64 -2.65 -6.50 -14.72
N GLU A 65 -3.95 -6.25 -14.54
CA GLU A 65 -4.49 -5.50 -13.40
C GLU A 65 -5.56 -6.32 -12.68
N LEU A 66 -5.47 -6.37 -11.36
CA LEU A 66 -6.50 -6.94 -10.50
C LEU A 66 -6.86 -5.94 -9.40
N HIS A 67 -8.09 -5.45 -9.45
CA HIS A 67 -8.69 -4.63 -8.42
C HIS A 67 -9.84 -5.39 -7.78
N VAL A 68 -9.76 -5.60 -6.46
CA VAL A 68 -10.84 -6.20 -5.69
C VAL A 68 -11.20 -5.25 -4.56
N ASP A 69 -12.41 -4.73 -4.60
CA ASP A 69 -12.96 -3.80 -3.64
C ASP A 69 -14.15 -4.46 -2.93
N GLY A 70 -13.98 -4.71 -1.63
CA GLY A 70 -15.04 -5.11 -0.74
C GLY A 70 -15.80 -3.89 -0.20
N GLU A 71 -16.92 -4.12 0.47
CA GLU A 71 -17.57 -3.10 1.27
C GLU A 71 -17.35 -3.48 2.73
N LEU A 72 -17.07 -2.48 3.57
CA LEU A 72 -16.89 -2.66 4.99
C LEU A 72 -18.24 -3.06 5.60
N SER A 73 -18.47 -4.35 5.83
CA SER A 73 -19.66 -4.78 6.57
C SER A 73 -19.56 -4.27 8.00
N ALA A 74 -20.40 -3.30 8.36
CA ALA A 74 -20.55 -2.83 9.73
C ALA A 74 -21.04 -3.93 10.70
N TYR A 75 -21.58 -5.05 10.20
CA TYR A 75 -22.32 -6.03 10.97
C TYR A 75 -21.69 -7.43 11.04
N GLY A 76 -20.37 -7.53 11.28
CA GLY A 76 -19.72 -8.82 11.52
C GLY A 76 -19.97 -9.88 10.43
N GLY A 77 -20.27 -9.41 9.22
CA GLY A 77 -20.76 -10.21 8.11
C GLY A 77 -19.74 -11.25 7.66
N GLN A 78 -20.26 -12.26 6.96
CA GLN A 78 -19.51 -13.39 6.43
C GLN A 78 -18.23 -12.91 5.70
N LYS A 79 -17.06 -13.38 6.17
CA LYS A 79 -15.74 -13.01 5.62
C LYS A 79 -15.72 -13.24 4.11
N ARG A 80 -15.44 -12.18 3.36
CA ARG A 80 -15.38 -12.23 1.89
C ARG A 80 -14.02 -12.73 1.46
N THR A 81 -13.93 -14.04 1.27
CA THR A 81 -12.69 -14.70 0.87
C THR A 81 -12.38 -14.40 -0.59
N LEU A 82 -11.23 -13.76 -0.83
CA LEU A 82 -10.62 -13.78 -2.15
C LEU A 82 -10.24 -15.23 -2.47
N PRO A 83 -10.67 -15.81 -3.60
CA PRO A 83 -10.30 -17.17 -3.94
C PRO A 83 -8.77 -17.29 -4.03
N LEU A 84 -8.18 -18.21 -3.25
CA LEU A 84 -6.73 -18.37 -3.14
C LEU A 84 -6.02 -18.51 -4.48
N HIS A 85 -6.64 -19.25 -5.41
CA HIS A 85 -6.08 -19.47 -6.73
C HIS A 85 -5.89 -18.16 -7.53
N VAL A 86 -6.61 -17.08 -7.23
CA VAL A 86 -6.39 -15.76 -7.85
C VAL A 86 -4.96 -15.26 -7.59
N LEU A 87 -4.48 -15.44 -6.36
CA LEU A 87 -3.16 -14.99 -5.94
C LEU A 87 -2.09 -16.08 -6.07
N SER A 88 -2.44 -17.36 -5.97
CA SER A 88 -1.47 -18.45 -6.09
C SER A 88 -1.20 -18.87 -7.54
N SER A 89 -2.18 -18.73 -8.45
CA SER A 89 -1.94 -18.82 -9.90
C SER A 89 -1.42 -17.52 -10.50
N ALA A 90 -1.14 -16.53 -9.64
CA ALA A 90 -0.97 -15.17 -10.06
C ALA A 90 0.04 -15.02 -11.19
N SER A 91 -0.43 -14.21 -12.13
CA SER A 91 0.06 -14.04 -13.47
C SER A 91 1.47 -13.48 -13.50
N ARG A 92 2.33 -14.04 -14.37
CA ARG A 92 3.63 -13.42 -14.70
C ARG A 92 3.46 -12.02 -15.30
N ALA A 93 2.27 -11.76 -15.83
CA ALA A 93 1.88 -10.49 -16.42
C ALA A 93 1.20 -9.54 -15.41
N LEU A 94 0.95 -9.94 -14.16
CA LEU A 94 0.30 -9.05 -13.17
C LEU A 94 1.25 -7.91 -12.81
N ARG A 95 0.83 -6.68 -13.07
CA ARG A 95 1.60 -5.46 -12.81
C ARG A 95 0.93 -4.58 -11.77
N HIS A 96 -0.40 -4.64 -11.66
CA HIS A 96 -1.16 -3.79 -10.76
C HIS A 96 -2.06 -4.65 -9.86
N LEU A 97 -1.79 -4.64 -8.56
CA LEU A 97 -2.59 -5.34 -7.55
C LEU A 97 -3.22 -4.32 -6.61
N HIS A 98 -4.55 -4.30 -6.57
CA HIS A 98 -5.34 -3.47 -5.68
C HIS A 98 -6.30 -4.35 -4.88
N LEU A 99 -6.12 -4.43 -3.56
CA LEU A 99 -6.98 -5.17 -2.64
C LEU A 99 -7.51 -4.22 -1.56
N LYS A 100 -8.83 -4.08 -1.45
CA LYS A 100 -9.47 -3.17 -0.52
C LYS A 100 -10.64 -3.85 0.20
N TYR A 101 -10.68 -3.79 1.54
CA TYR A 101 -11.75 -4.39 2.36
C TYR A 101 -12.00 -5.89 2.05
N VAL A 102 -10.93 -6.65 1.80
CA VAL A 102 -11.02 -8.07 1.45
C VAL A 102 -10.47 -8.98 2.55
N TYR A 103 -11.02 -10.19 2.63
CA TYR A 103 -10.42 -11.26 3.41
C TYR A 103 -9.52 -12.12 2.52
N VAL A 104 -8.26 -12.24 2.91
CA VAL A 104 -7.28 -13.08 2.24
C VAL A 104 -6.73 -14.08 3.23
N ASP A 105 -6.79 -15.36 2.88
CA ASP A 105 -6.20 -16.43 3.69
C ASP A 105 -4.69 -16.51 3.44
N TRP A 106 -3.94 -15.61 4.08
CA TRP A 106 -2.49 -15.51 3.92
C TRP A 106 -1.75 -16.79 4.34
N LYS A 107 -2.31 -17.59 5.25
CA LYS A 107 -1.70 -18.84 5.70
C LYS A 107 -1.65 -19.86 4.57
N SER A 108 -2.80 -20.13 3.96
CA SER A 108 -2.89 -21.01 2.79
C SER A 108 -2.08 -20.48 1.61
N LEU A 109 -2.00 -19.15 1.46
CA LEU A 109 -1.21 -18.53 0.39
C LEU A 109 0.30 -18.71 0.59
N ALA A 110 0.79 -18.58 1.82
CA ALA A 110 2.19 -18.81 2.16
C ALA A 110 2.63 -20.25 1.85
N GLU A 111 1.79 -21.23 2.16
CA GLU A 111 2.03 -22.66 1.84
C GLU A 111 2.12 -22.89 0.32
N SER A 112 1.28 -22.20 -0.46
CA SER A 112 1.24 -22.33 -1.92
C SER A 112 2.39 -21.66 -2.67
N LYS A 113 3.25 -20.91 -1.95
CA LYS A 113 4.24 -19.96 -2.48
C LYS A 113 3.58 -18.88 -3.32
N LEU A 114 3.71 -17.63 -2.89
CA LEU A 114 3.20 -16.50 -3.65
C LEU A 114 4.00 -16.37 -4.95
N HIS A 115 3.39 -16.52 -6.12
CA HIS A 115 4.10 -16.40 -7.41
C HIS A 115 3.95 -15.00 -8.05
N ILE A 116 3.58 -13.99 -7.27
CA ILE A 116 3.43 -12.61 -7.76
C ILE A 116 4.81 -11.98 -7.91
N HIS A 117 5.20 -11.67 -9.15
CA HIS A 117 6.43 -10.98 -9.52
C HIS A 117 6.08 -9.89 -10.54
N ASN A 118 6.98 -8.94 -10.76
CA ASN A 118 6.84 -7.85 -11.74
C ASN A 118 5.74 -6.80 -11.44
N LEU A 119 5.35 -6.61 -10.18
CA LEU A 119 4.42 -5.53 -9.84
C LEU A 119 5.06 -4.16 -10.11
N LEU A 120 4.26 -3.27 -10.71
CA LEU A 120 4.50 -1.84 -10.79
C LEU A 120 3.74 -1.08 -9.70
N SER A 121 2.52 -1.51 -9.37
CA SER A 121 1.75 -0.91 -8.29
C SER A 121 1.20 -1.95 -7.32
N LEU A 122 1.39 -1.70 -6.03
CA LEU A 122 0.81 -2.48 -4.94
C LEU A 122 -0.06 -1.57 -4.08
N HIS A 123 -1.38 -1.80 -4.07
CA HIS A 123 -2.34 -1.05 -3.28
C HIS A 123 -3.13 -1.98 -2.38
N LEU A 124 -2.91 -1.89 -1.08
CA LEU A 124 -3.54 -2.73 -0.06
C LEU A 124 -4.21 -1.85 0.97
N GLU A 125 -5.51 -2.02 1.18
CA GLU A 125 -6.29 -1.17 2.08
C GLU A 125 -7.26 -2.02 2.91
N HIS A 126 -7.21 -1.87 4.24
CA HIS A 126 -8.10 -2.50 5.20
C HIS A 126 -8.25 -4.03 4.99
N LEU A 127 -7.13 -4.74 5.03
CA LEU A 127 -7.11 -6.20 4.87
C LEU A 127 -7.47 -6.89 6.19
N ASN A 128 -8.19 -8.01 6.10
CA ASN A 128 -8.52 -8.82 7.29
C ASN A 128 -8.34 -10.31 6.97
N PRO A 129 -7.38 -11.04 7.58
CA PRO A 129 -6.35 -10.53 8.46
C PRO A 129 -5.37 -9.58 7.75
N PRO A 130 -4.60 -8.77 8.51
CA PRO A 130 -3.49 -8.00 7.99
C PRO A 130 -2.47 -8.88 7.25
N LEU A 131 -1.70 -8.27 6.35
CA LEU A 131 -0.70 -8.93 5.51
C LEU A 131 0.54 -9.32 6.35
N PRO A 132 0.88 -10.62 6.49
CA PRO A 132 2.06 -11.05 7.25
C PRO A 132 3.36 -10.46 6.71
N ALA A 133 4.35 -10.30 7.59
CA ALA A 133 5.64 -9.70 7.27
C ALA A 133 6.36 -10.43 6.12
N GLU A 134 6.30 -11.76 6.11
CA GLU A 134 6.91 -12.59 5.06
C GLU A 134 6.24 -12.36 3.70
N ALA A 135 4.93 -12.15 3.69
CA ALA A 135 4.18 -11.88 2.46
C ALA A 135 4.48 -10.46 1.94
N VAL A 136 4.60 -9.46 2.83
CA VAL A 136 5.07 -8.11 2.48
C VAL A 136 6.45 -8.17 1.85
N TRP A 137 7.38 -8.84 2.52
CA TRP A 137 8.75 -9.03 2.04
C TRP A 137 8.77 -9.68 0.66
N HIS A 138 8.04 -10.79 0.49
CA HIS A 138 7.99 -11.52 -0.77
C HIS A 138 7.44 -10.65 -1.91
N LEU A 139 6.33 -9.94 -1.70
CA LEU A 139 5.71 -9.08 -2.70
C LEU A 139 6.66 -7.98 -3.19
N ILE A 140 7.35 -7.34 -2.25
CA ILE A 140 8.26 -6.22 -2.52
C ILE A 140 9.56 -6.71 -3.15
N SER A 141 10.19 -7.74 -2.58
CA SER A 141 11.46 -8.30 -3.09
C SER A 141 11.33 -8.96 -4.46
N SER A 142 10.16 -9.55 -4.77
CA SER A 142 9.89 -10.16 -6.08
C SER A 142 9.49 -9.15 -7.16
N SER A 143 9.37 -7.86 -6.82
CA SER A 143 8.90 -6.81 -7.72
C SER A 143 9.83 -5.59 -7.70
N PRO A 144 11.08 -5.71 -8.19
CA PRO A 144 12.06 -4.62 -8.16
C PRO A 144 11.67 -3.40 -9.02
N ALA A 145 10.70 -3.57 -9.94
CA ALA A 145 10.18 -2.52 -10.79
C ALA A 145 9.02 -1.72 -10.15
N LEU A 146 8.69 -1.96 -8.88
CA LEU A 146 7.62 -1.23 -8.17
C LEU A 146 7.83 0.29 -8.24
N GLU A 147 6.78 0.98 -8.70
CA GLU A 147 6.71 2.44 -8.82
C GLU A 147 5.85 3.04 -7.70
N THR A 148 4.77 2.35 -7.30
CA THR A 148 3.86 2.85 -6.27
C THR A 148 3.52 1.78 -5.24
N ILE A 149 3.65 2.12 -3.96
CA ILE A 149 3.22 1.29 -2.84
C ILE A 149 2.18 2.08 -2.03
N THR A 150 1.02 1.49 -1.77
CA THR A 150 0.01 2.01 -0.86
C THR A 150 -0.42 0.91 0.09
N MET A 151 -0.29 1.14 1.39
CA MET A 151 -0.64 0.19 2.44
C MET A 151 -1.39 0.93 3.54
N ARG A 152 -2.72 0.80 3.61
CA ARG A 152 -3.55 1.51 4.61
C ARG A 152 -4.28 0.51 5.49
N SER A 153 -3.90 0.38 6.76
CA SER A 153 -4.33 -0.72 7.64
C SER A 153 -4.25 -2.08 6.95
N ALA A 154 -3.15 -2.29 6.25
CA ALA A 154 -2.83 -3.53 5.58
C ALA A 154 -1.75 -4.31 6.33
N LEU A 155 -0.97 -3.65 7.20
CA LEU A 155 0.11 -4.25 7.98
C LEU A 155 -0.39 -4.61 9.38
N PRO A 156 0.16 -5.66 10.01
CA PRO A 156 -0.11 -5.98 11.40
C PRO A 156 0.53 -4.94 12.33
N ASP A 157 0.00 -4.80 13.54
CA ASP A 157 0.48 -3.80 14.51
C ASP A 157 1.88 -4.17 15.04
N ASP A 158 2.13 -5.47 15.20
CA ASP A 158 3.40 -6.09 15.58
C ASP A 158 4.29 -6.40 14.37
N PHE A 159 4.14 -5.64 13.27
CA PHE A 159 4.96 -5.83 12.08
C PHE A 159 6.44 -5.69 12.42
N GLU A 160 7.18 -6.79 12.23
CA GLU A 160 8.61 -6.86 12.43
C GLU A 160 9.31 -7.44 11.19
N PRO A 161 10.58 -7.06 10.96
CA PRO A 161 11.43 -7.70 9.98
C PRO A 161 11.46 -9.20 10.17
N PRO A 162 11.23 -10.01 9.10
CA PRO A 162 11.74 -11.36 9.17
C PRO A 162 13.22 -11.25 9.50
N VAL A 163 13.71 -12.12 10.39
CA VAL A 163 15.11 -12.20 10.79
C VAL A 163 15.93 -12.74 9.61
N VAL A 164 15.97 -11.97 8.54
CA VAL A 164 16.79 -12.22 7.37
C VAL A 164 18.16 -11.68 7.71
N GLN A 165 19.19 -12.47 7.47
CA GLN A 165 20.59 -12.18 7.79
C GLN A 165 21.00 -10.77 7.34
N GLU A 166 20.87 -9.80 8.25
CA GLU A 166 21.34 -8.39 8.36
C GLU A 166 21.59 -7.51 7.12
N THR A 167 21.42 -7.95 5.87
CA THR A 167 22.05 -7.27 4.72
C THR A 167 21.25 -7.21 3.43
N GLN A 168 20.11 -7.89 3.31
CA GLN A 168 19.31 -7.76 2.09
C GLN A 168 18.30 -6.62 2.27
N TRP A 169 18.67 -5.44 1.79
CA TRP A 169 17.70 -4.38 1.51
C TRP A 169 17.09 -4.63 0.14
N VAL A 170 15.79 -4.39 -0.02
CA VAL A 170 15.16 -4.46 -1.33
C VAL A 170 15.40 -3.14 -2.05
N SER A 171 16.18 -3.20 -3.14
CA SER A 171 16.39 -2.03 -4.00
C SER A 171 15.17 -1.79 -4.90
N LEU A 172 14.43 -0.71 -4.65
CA LEU A 172 13.31 -0.28 -5.48
C LEU A 172 13.69 0.99 -6.25
N ALA A 173 14.54 0.84 -7.26
CA ALA A 173 15.11 1.96 -8.02
C ALA A 173 14.05 2.83 -8.73
N ASN A 174 12.89 2.26 -9.04
CA ASN A 174 11.80 2.93 -9.75
C ASN A 174 10.72 3.51 -8.82
N LEU A 175 10.86 3.37 -7.50
CA LEU A 175 9.80 3.76 -6.57
C LEU A 175 9.56 5.28 -6.59
N GLN A 176 8.40 5.69 -7.07
CA GLN A 176 7.99 7.08 -7.16
C GLN A 176 7.17 7.52 -5.96
N SER A 177 6.31 6.64 -5.43
CA SER A 177 5.41 6.98 -4.32
C SER A 177 5.23 5.83 -3.35
N ILE A 178 5.31 6.13 -2.06
CA ILE A 178 4.97 5.22 -0.97
C ILE A 178 4.01 5.91 0.00
N ASN A 179 2.85 5.31 0.20
CA ASN A 179 1.82 5.77 1.11
C ASN A 179 1.51 4.67 2.14
N VAL A 180 1.87 4.89 3.40
CA VAL A 180 1.68 3.92 4.48
C VAL A 180 0.79 4.54 5.53
N CYS A 181 -0.31 3.88 5.85
CA CYS A 181 -1.22 4.26 6.92
C CYS A 181 -1.34 3.08 7.89
N GLY A 182 -0.94 3.26 9.15
CA GLY A 182 -0.82 2.17 10.13
C GLY A 182 -0.08 2.61 11.39
N THR A 183 0.48 1.67 12.16
CA THR A 183 1.28 2.01 13.33
C THR A 183 2.61 2.66 12.93
N LEU A 184 3.18 3.48 13.82
CA LEU A 184 4.50 4.10 13.61
C LEU A 184 5.58 3.04 13.40
N GLN A 185 5.58 2.01 14.25
CA GLN A 185 6.50 0.88 14.17
C GLN A 185 6.44 0.18 12.80
N ALA A 186 5.25 -0.24 12.35
CA ALA A 186 5.10 -0.94 11.08
C ALA A 186 5.56 -0.08 9.90
N SER A 187 5.22 1.21 9.92
CA SER A 187 5.59 2.16 8.88
C SER A 187 7.10 2.36 8.79
N VAL A 188 7.78 2.54 9.92
CA VAL A 188 9.23 2.74 9.98
C VAL A 188 9.98 1.48 9.56
N TYR A 189 9.55 0.30 10.03
CA TYR A 189 10.17 -0.96 9.63
C TYR A 189 10.03 -1.25 8.14
N LEU A 190 8.86 -1.02 7.55
CA LEU A 190 8.67 -1.18 6.11
C LEU A 190 9.65 -0.32 5.32
N LEU A 191 9.80 0.95 5.71
CA LEU A 191 10.71 1.87 5.05
C LEU A 191 12.19 1.49 5.27
N LEU A 192 12.54 0.92 6.43
CA LEU A 192 13.90 0.42 6.70
C LEU A 192 14.31 -0.76 5.80
N TRP A 193 13.37 -1.55 5.28
CA TRP A 193 13.68 -2.67 4.36
C TRP A 193 13.93 -2.23 2.93
N ILE A 194 13.44 -1.06 2.56
CA ILE A 194 13.42 -0.60 1.18
C ILE A 194 14.56 0.38 0.98
N SER A 195 15.47 0.06 0.06
CA SER A 195 16.43 1.04 -0.45
C SER A 195 15.70 2.00 -1.40
N LEU A 196 15.31 3.13 -0.85
CA LEU A 196 14.59 4.21 -1.53
C LEU A 196 15.45 4.91 -2.60
N PRO A 197 14.87 5.31 -3.75
CA PRO A 197 15.57 6.06 -4.78
C PRO A 197 15.83 7.51 -4.35
N VAL A 198 16.40 8.32 -5.26
CA VAL A 198 16.85 9.67 -4.91
C VAL A 198 15.68 10.57 -4.49
N ASN A 199 14.48 10.49 -5.09
CA ASN A 199 13.36 11.40 -4.78
C ASN A 199 11.97 10.69 -4.76
N PRO A 200 11.72 9.69 -3.90
CA PRO A 200 10.38 9.15 -3.74
C PRO A 200 9.50 10.14 -2.95
N ARG A 201 8.22 10.21 -3.32
CA ARG A 201 7.17 10.80 -2.49
C ARG A 201 6.81 9.83 -1.37
N ILE A 202 7.04 10.22 -0.13
CA ILE A 202 6.71 9.41 1.05
C ILE A 202 5.54 10.08 1.76
N THR A 203 4.49 9.32 2.04
CA THR A 203 3.35 9.73 2.87
C THR A 203 3.17 8.67 3.95
N LEU A 204 3.32 9.05 5.21
CA LEU A 204 2.99 8.20 6.35
C LEU A 204 1.77 8.79 7.04
N GLU A 205 0.83 7.98 7.47
CA GLU A 205 -0.38 8.38 8.21
C GLU A 205 -0.48 7.46 9.43
N ILE A 206 -0.04 7.94 10.58
CA ILE A 206 0.07 7.11 11.78
C ILE A 206 -1.29 7.03 12.47
N ARG A 207 -1.83 5.81 12.63
CA ARG A 207 -3.08 5.54 13.36
C ARG A 207 -2.81 5.28 14.84
N ASP A 208 -3.85 5.50 15.65
CA ASP A 208 -3.93 5.09 17.05
C ASP A 208 -2.74 5.56 17.89
N HIS A 209 -2.23 6.75 17.59
CA HIS A 209 -1.08 7.29 18.30
C HIS A 209 -1.50 7.65 19.74
N PRO A 210 -0.89 7.07 20.79
CA PRO A 210 -1.20 7.46 22.15
C PRO A 210 -0.87 8.94 22.36
N ALA A 211 -1.67 9.64 23.17
CA ALA A 211 -1.46 11.07 23.45
C ALA A 211 -0.05 11.38 24.00
N THR A 212 0.60 10.38 24.61
CA THR A 212 1.98 10.43 25.06
C THR A 212 2.84 9.46 24.25
N LEU A 213 3.86 9.98 23.58
CA LEU A 213 4.91 9.19 22.91
C LEU A 213 5.65 8.32 23.94
N GLU A 214 5.62 7.01 23.75
CA GLU A 214 6.46 6.09 24.51
C GLU A 214 7.93 6.24 24.09
N ASP A 215 8.86 5.75 24.92
CA ASP A 215 10.29 5.84 24.58
C ASP A 215 10.63 5.05 23.30
N ASN A 216 9.87 3.99 23.01
CA ASN A 216 9.97 3.24 21.75
C ASN A 216 9.60 4.11 20.54
N ASP A 217 8.53 4.91 20.63
CA ASP A 217 8.12 5.80 19.54
C ASP A 217 9.20 6.85 19.24
N LYS A 218 9.84 7.39 20.28
CA LYS A 218 10.97 8.33 20.11
C LYS A 218 12.11 7.67 19.35
N LEU A 219 12.41 6.40 19.62
CA LEU A 219 13.43 5.65 18.88
C LEU A 219 13.07 5.52 17.39
N PHE A 220 11.81 5.19 17.08
CA PHE A 220 11.35 5.10 15.68
C PHE A 220 11.40 6.45 14.96
N ILE A 221 10.98 7.52 15.63
CA ILE A 221 11.01 8.86 15.02
C ILE A 221 12.44 9.34 14.80
N THR A 222 13.36 9.04 15.73
CA THR A 222 14.78 9.40 15.54
C THR A 222 15.45 8.66 14.40
N ARG A 223 14.91 7.50 13.98
CA ARG A 223 15.36 6.76 12.80
C ARG A 223 14.79 7.27 11.49
N LEU A 224 13.63 7.95 11.47
CA LEU A 224 13.00 8.45 10.23
C LEU A 224 13.96 9.21 9.31
N PRO A 225 14.85 10.10 9.79
CA PRO A 225 15.84 10.77 8.94
C PRO A 225 16.80 9.80 8.23
N GLU A 226 17.24 8.76 8.93
CA GLU A 226 18.13 7.72 8.38
C GLU A 226 17.39 6.95 7.27
N VAL A 227 16.16 6.53 7.57
CA VAL A 227 15.32 5.78 6.64
C VAL A 227 15.06 6.58 5.37
N CYS A 228 14.76 7.86 5.53
CA CYS A 228 14.41 8.74 4.42
C CYS A 228 15.63 9.32 3.73
N ARG A 229 16.84 8.84 4.09
CA ARG A 229 18.12 9.23 3.51
C ARG A 229 18.32 10.75 3.55
N ILE A 230 17.86 11.38 4.63
CA ILE A 230 18.07 12.79 4.90
C ILE A 230 19.50 12.93 5.43
N PHE A 231 20.47 12.81 4.53
CA PHE A 231 21.86 12.97 4.89
C PHE A 231 22.15 14.44 5.20
N ARG A 232 22.70 14.68 6.39
CA ARG A 232 23.19 15.98 6.85
C ARG A 232 24.08 16.63 5.77
N ARG A 233 23.69 17.83 5.33
CA ARG A 233 24.53 18.87 4.70
C ARG A 233 25.58 18.33 3.71
N ASN A 234 25.16 18.10 2.47
CA ASN A 234 26.10 18.34 1.38
C ASN A 234 26.22 19.86 1.19
N LYS A 235 27.31 20.47 1.67
CA LYS A 235 27.52 21.94 1.66
C LYS A 235 27.37 22.57 0.26
N SER A 236 27.53 21.77 -0.81
CA SER A 236 27.44 22.18 -2.21
C SER A 236 26.06 21.96 -2.84
N VAL A 237 25.14 21.22 -2.21
CA VAL A 237 23.82 20.92 -2.77
C VAL A 237 22.75 21.46 -1.82
N ARG A 238 22.29 22.70 -2.09
CA ARG A 238 21.19 23.35 -1.35
C ARG A 238 19.80 22.78 -1.69
N LYS A 239 19.69 21.50 -2.02
CA LYS A 239 18.40 20.82 -2.18
C LYS A 239 18.14 20.02 -0.91
N TYR A 240 17.41 20.63 0.00
CA TYR A 240 16.86 19.93 1.14
C TYR A 240 15.62 19.18 0.66
N LYS A 241 15.50 17.89 0.98
CA LYS A 241 14.20 17.23 0.90
C LYS A 241 13.35 17.75 2.03
N GLU A 242 12.15 18.18 1.71
CA GLU A 242 11.20 18.62 2.71
C GLU A 242 10.59 17.41 3.40
N VAL A 243 10.50 17.45 4.72
CA VAL A 243 9.74 16.51 5.53
C VAL A 243 8.77 17.31 6.37
N SER A 244 7.49 17.25 6.03
CA SER A 244 6.43 17.87 6.81
C SER A 244 5.75 16.81 7.67
N LEU A 245 5.58 17.11 8.96
CA LEU A 245 4.79 16.30 9.90
C LEU A 245 3.48 17.06 10.17
N SER A 246 2.36 16.65 9.58
CA SER A 246 1.02 17.09 9.99
C SER A 246 0.49 16.27 11.13
N VAL A 247 -0.43 16.86 11.89
CA VAL A 247 -1.43 16.10 12.62
C VAL A 247 -2.76 16.41 11.94
N GLU A 248 -3.48 15.41 11.46
CA GLU A 248 -4.79 15.51 10.79
C GLU A 248 -5.70 14.43 11.43
N ASP A 249 -6.85 14.80 12.02
CA ASP A 249 -7.86 13.87 12.55
C ASP A 249 -7.29 12.73 13.43
N ASP A 250 -6.55 13.07 14.50
CA ASP A 250 -5.84 12.13 15.40
C ASP A 250 -4.73 11.28 14.75
N SER A 251 -4.35 11.58 13.51
CA SER A 251 -3.26 10.90 12.79
C SER A 251 -2.05 11.81 12.57
N VAL A 252 -0.84 11.26 12.63
CA VAL A 252 0.39 11.99 12.28
C VAL A 252 0.72 11.73 10.81
N VAL A 253 0.66 12.75 9.98
CA VAL A 253 0.95 12.66 8.55
C VAL A 253 2.37 13.11 8.22
N VAL A 254 3.27 12.21 7.85
CA VAL A 254 4.62 12.56 7.40
C VAL A 254 4.62 12.65 5.86
N LYS A 255 4.69 13.86 5.29
CA LYS A 255 4.82 14.06 3.83
C LYS A 255 6.26 14.44 3.50
N MET A 256 6.80 13.86 2.42
CA MET A 256 8.09 14.26 1.86
C MET A 256 7.95 14.71 0.41
N GLY A 257 8.48 15.88 0.08
CA GLY A 257 8.33 16.50 -1.24
C GLY A 257 9.34 17.60 -1.54
N ASP A 258 9.22 18.19 -2.73
CA ASP A 258 10.11 19.23 -3.25
C ASP A 258 9.63 20.67 -2.96
N ALA A 259 8.46 20.88 -2.31
CA ALA A 259 7.93 22.23 -2.01
C ALA A 259 6.83 22.30 -0.91
N GLY A 260 7.05 23.18 0.08
CA GLY A 260 6.10 24.03 0.84
C GLY A 260 5.19 23.39 1.89
N PHE A 261 5.36 23.81 3.16
CA PHE A 261 4.72 23.30 4.40
C PHE A 261 3.28 23.80 4.69
N SER A 262 2.47 22.97 5.36
CA SER A 262 1.22 23.35 6.09
C SER A 262 0.79 22.27 7.09
N THR A 263 0.78 22.55 8.42
CA THR A 263 0.44 21.57 9.50
C THR A 263 0.04 22.18 10.88
N ASP A 264 -0.61 21.37 11.75
CA ASP A 264 -1.37 21.65 13.02
C ASP A 264 -0.62 21.30 14.37
N SER A 265 -1.27 21.38 15.54
CA SER A 265 -0.81 22.06 16.77
C SER A 265 -0.27 21.25 17.98
N THR A 266 -0.13 19.91 17.97
CA THR A 266 0.20 19.12 19.19
C THR A 266 1.66 18.64 19.35
N ALA A 267 2.55 18.79 18.35
CA ALA A 267 3.88 18.13 18.32
C ALA A 267 5.11 19.01 18.68
N ARG A 268 4.96 20.08 19.50
CA ARG A 268 5.93 21.21 19.48
C ARG A 268 7.34 21.00 20.05
N ASN A 269 7.47 20.25 21.13
CA ASN A 269 8.76 20.18 21.84
C ASN A 269 9.70 19.17 21.18
N PHE A 270 9.15 18.04 20.75
CA PHE A 270 9.89 16.99 20.09
C PHE A 270 10.48 17.43 18.73
N ALA A 271 9.70 18.17 17.94
CA ALA A 271 10.17 18.70 16.66
C ALA A 271 11.33 19.69 16.80
N LYS A 272 11.39 20.49 17.86
CA LYS A 272 12.53 21.40 18.11
C LYS A 272 13.83 20.65 18.39
N ASP A 273 13.77 19.55 19.12
CA ASP A 273 14.97 18.77 19.47
C ASP A 273 15.50 17.98 18.27
N VAL A 274 14.61 17.35 17.49
CA VAL A 274 14.99 16.71 16.22
C VAL A 274 15.50 17.76 15.23
N SER A 275 14.90 18.95 15.18
CA SER A 275 15.35 20.02 14.30
C SER A 275 16.77 20.50 14.60
N LYS A 276 17.06 20.74 15.89
CA LYS A 276 18.40 21.12 16.35
C LYS A 276 19.43 20.03 16.10
N GLN A 277 19.07 18.77 16.32
CA GLN A 277 19.99 17.67 16.17
C GLN A 277 20.32 17.38 14.69
N TRP A 278 19.38 17.55 13.76
CA TRP A 278 19.60 17.09 12.37
C TRP A 278 19.74 18.22 11.34
N GLY A 279 19.48 19.48 11.70
CA GLY A 279 19.49 20.60 10.76
C GLY A 279 18.31 20.58 9.79
N VAL A 280 17.25 19.84 10.14
CA VAL A 280 15.96 19.77 9.46
C VAL A 280 15.05 20.77 10.17
N GLN A 281 14.42 21.73 9.48
CA GLN A 281 13.53 22.68 10.16
C GLN A 281 12.14 22.06 10.32
N LEU A 282 11.83 21.60 11.53
CA LEU A 282 10.47 21.19 11.90
C LEU A 282 9.75 22.44 12.42
N VAL A 283 8.98 23.09 11.56
CA VAL A 283 8.19 24.27 11.92
C VAL A 283 6.84 23.80 12.44
N LEU A 284 6.45 24.34 13.59
CA LEU A 284 5.18 24.05 14.23
C LEU A 284 4.37 25.35 14.27
N PRO A 285 3.06 25.31 14.00
CA PRO A 285 2.24 26.53 13.95
C PRO A 285 2.04 27.11 15.35
N ASP A 286 1.68 28.39 15.43
CA ASP A 286 1.27 29.14 16.64
C ASP A 286 -0.24 28.89 16.92
N PRO A 287 -0.72 28.73 18.16
CA PRO A 287 -2.06 28.21 18.47
C PRO A 287 -3.19 29.23 18.25
N ALA A 288 -2.95 30.28 17.46
CA ALA A 288 -3.88 31.40 17.31
C ALA A 288 -4.99 31.19 16.24
N PHE A 289 -5.03 30.05 15.55
CA PHE A 289 -6.01 29.81 14.49
C PHE A 289 -6.63 28.40 14.57
N ALA A 290 -7.54 28.22 15.55
CA ALA A 290 -8.54 27.15 15.53
C ALA A 290 -9.88 27.76 15.99
N VAL A 291 -10.55 28.46 15.07
CA VAL A 291 -11.98 28.77 15.15
C VAL A 291 -12.55 28.53 13.76
N ILE A 292 -13.25 27.41 13.61
CA ILE A 292 -14.60 27.21 13.03
C ILE A 292 -14.87 25.70 13.09
#